data_AF-A0A9X6AIQ5-F1
#
_entry.id   AF-A0A9X6AIQ5-F1
#
_cell.length_a   1.000
_cell.length_b   1.000
_cell.length_c   1.000
_cell.angle_alpha   90.00
_cell.angle_beta   90.00
_cell.angle_gamma   90.00
#
_symmetry.space_group_name_H-M   'P 1'
#
loop_
_entity.id
_entity.type
_entity.pdbx_description
1 polymer ?
#
loop_
_entity_poly.entity_id
_entity_poly.type
_entity_poly.pdbx_seq_one_letter_code
_entity_poly.pdbx_strand_id
1 'polypeptide(L)' 'PERFAEFSRRYRAELADPEHADGLAHLRDLAKDRTVTLLTATKRPEISEAVVLAELLRA' A
#
# COMPACT_ATOMS: atom_id res chain seq x y z
N PRO A 1 3.53 -15.27 8.27
CA PRO A 1 4.64 -14.58 7.56
C PRO A 1 4.86 -15.16 6.16
N GLU A 2 4.89 -16.49 6.03
CA GLU A 2 5.20 -17.19 4.77
C GLU A 2 4.28 -16.81 3.60
N ARG A 3 3.00 -16.50 3.87
CA ARG A 3 2.04 -16.04 2.84
C ARG A 3 2.11 -14.54 2.55
N PHE A 4 2.89 -13.75 3.29
CA PHE A 4 2.93 -12.29 3.09
C PHE A 4 3.53 -11.91 1.74
N ALA A 5 4.55 -12.63 1.28
CA ALA A 5 5.14 -12.41 -0.04
C ALA A 5 4.11 -12.63 -1.16
N GLU A 6 3.31 -13.69 -1.06
CA GLU A 6 2.24 -13.98 -2.01
C GLU A 6 1.12 -12.93 -1.93
N PHE A 7 0.70 -12.59 -0.71
CA PHE A 7 -0.28 -11.52 -0.47
C PHE A 7 0.18 -10.20 -1.10
N SER A 8 1.42 -9.78 -0.85
CA SER A 8 1.99 -8.54 -1.39
C SER A 8 2.01 -8.55 -2.90
N ARG A 9 2.34 -9.68 -3.54
CA ARG A 9 2.30 -9.82 -5.00
C ARG A 9 0.89 -9.61 -5.54
N ARG A 10 -0.11 -10.28 -4.95
CA ARG A 10 -1.51 -10.17 -5.37
C ARG A 10 -2.06 -8.77 -5.15
N TYR A 11 -1.81 -8.19 -3.99
CA TYR A 11 -2.27 -6.86 -3.63
C TYR A 11 -1.67 -5.78 -4.56
N ARG A 12 -0.38 -5.88 -4.93
CA ARG A 12 0.21 -4.98 -5.94
C ARG A 12 -0.45 -5.12 -7.31
N ALA A 13 -0.84 -6.34 -7.70
CA ALA A 13 -1.56 -6.55 -8.95
C ALA A 13 -2.97 -5.95 -8.91
N GLU A 14 -3.67 -6.07 -7.78
CA GLU A 14 -4.98 -5.42 -7.57
C GLU A 14 -4.87 -3.89 -7.63
N LEU A 15 -3.81 -3.29 -7.07
CA LEU A 15 -3.57 -1.84 -7.16
C LEU A 15 -3.23 -1.33 -8.57
N ALA A 16 -2.93 -2.22 -9.52
CA ALA A 16 -2.68 -1.88 -10.91
C ALA A 16 -3.97 -1.89 -11.75
N ASP A 17 -5.10 -2.37 -11.20
CA ASP A 17 -6.40 -2.27 -11.84
C ASP A 17 -6.86 -0.81 -11.92
N PRO A 18 -7.55 -0.37 -12.99
CA PRO A 18 -7.94 1.03 -13.19
C PRO A 18 -8.70 1.64 -12.01
N GLU A 19 -9.57 0.89 -11.34
CA GLU A 19 -10.36 1.41 -10.21
C GLU A 19 -9.47 1.80 -9.02
N HIS A 20 -8.41 1.02 -8.79
CA HIS A 20 -7.52 1.18 -7.65
C HIS A 20 -6.32 2.08 -7.96
N ALA A 21 -5.90 2.10 -9.23
CA ALA A 21 -4.76 2.88 -9.70
C ALA A 21 -4.96 4.38 -9.47
N ASP A 22 -6.18 4.90 -9.67
CA ASP A 22 -6.51 6.30 -9.43
C ASP A 22 -6.38 6.66 -7.94
N GLY A 23 -6.84 5.80 -7.05
CA GLY A 23 -6.67 5.97 -5.60
C GLY A 23 -5.21 5.97 -5.18
N LEU A 24 -4.40 5.07 -5.74
CA LEU A 24 -2.96 5.02 -5.48
C LEU A 24 -2.23 6.26 -6.03
N ALA A 25 -2.60 6.73 -7.22
CA ALA A 25 -2.05 7.96 -7.81
C ALA A 25 -2.35 9.17 -6.93
N HIS A 26 -3.59 9.29 -6.43
CA HIS A 26 -3.96 10.34 -5.51
C HIS A 26 -3.13 10.30 -4.22
N LEU A 27 -2.96 9.13 -3.61
CA LEU A 27 -2.11 8.98 -2.42
C LEU A 27 -0.65 9.37 -2.66
N ARG A 28 -0.10 9.05 -3.84
CA ARG A 28 1.25 9.47 -4.24
C ARG A 28 1.36 10.97 -4.34
N ASP A 29 0.38 11.63 -4.94
CA ASP A 29 0.38 13.09 -5.02
C ASP A 29 0.33 13.75 -3.65
N LEU A 30 -0.48 13.22 -2.73
CA LEU A 30 -0.51 13.69 -1.35
C LEU A 30 0.84 13.48 -0.64
N ALA A 31 1.52 12.36 -0.89
CA ALA A 31 2.81 12.05 -0.26
C ALA A 31 3.97 12.94 -0.75
N LYS A 32 3.84 13.59 -1.92
CA LYS A 32 4.86 14.53 -2.43
C LYS A 32 4.96 15.79 -1.57
N ASP A 33 3.81 16.32 -1.15
CA ASP A 33 3.73 17.64 -0.50
C ASP A 33 3.61 17.55 1.02
N ARG A 34 3.20 16.40 1.57
CA ARG A 34 2.95 16.25 3.00
C ARG A 34 3.20 14.84 3.52
N THR A 35 3.35 14.75 4.84
CA THR A 35 3.40 13.46 5.53
C THR A 35 2.06 12.75 5.42
N VAL A 36 2.06 11.54 4.88
CA VAL A 36 0.89 10.63 4.84
C VAL A 36 1.06 9.58 5.94
N THR A 37 0.05 9.43 6.79
CA THR A 37 0.01 8.40 7.85
C THR A 37 -0.95 7.29 7.46
N LEU A 38 -0.43 6.07 7.33
CA LEU A 38 -1.25 4.88 7.05
C LEU A 38 -1.70 4.25 8.37
N LEU A 39 -3.01 4.20 8.59
CA LEU A 39 -3.62 3.59 9.77
C LEU A 39 -4.17 2.22 9.41
N THR A 40 -3.90 1.21 10.23
CA THR A 40 -4.42 -0.15 10.04
C THR A 40 -4.87 -0.74 11.37
N ALA A 41 -5.92 -1.57 11.34
CA ALA A 41 -6.47 -2.25 12.51
C ALA A 41 -5.88 -3.66 12.72
N THR A 42 -4.92 -4.07 11.89
CA THR A 42 -4.27 -5.37 12.03
C THR A 42 -3.42 -5.46 13.30
N LYS A 43 -3.45 -6.64 13.95
CA LYS A 43 -2.59 -6.94 15.10
C LYS A 43 -1.09 -7.01 14.74
N ARG A 44 -0.78 -7.10 13.45
CA ARG A 44 0.57 -7.27 12.91
C ARG A 44 0.83 -6.29 11.78
N PRO A 45 1.04 -4.99 12.09
CA PRO A 45 1.25 -3.96 11.09
C PRO A 45 2.47 -4.24 10.20
N GLU A 46 3.47 -4.96 10.70
CA GLU A 46 4.71 -5.26 9.98
C GLU A 46 4.55 -6.24 8.80
N ILE A 47 3.39 -6.89 8.66
CA ILE A 47 3.08 -7.76 7.52
C ILE A 47 1.67 -7.50 6.96
N SER A 48 1.24 -6.24 6.96
CA SER A 48 -0.07 -5.83 6.47
C SER A 48 -0.01 -5.13 5.11
N GLU A 49 -1.17 -4.83 4.56
CA GLU A 49 -1.36 -3.97 3.39
C GLU A 49 -0.68 -2.61 3.55
N ALA A 50 -0.64 -2.08 4.79
CA ALA A 50 -0.05 -0.78 5.08
C ALA A 50 1.47 -0.76 4.79
N VAL A 51 2.17 -1.87 5.00
CA VAL A 51 3.59 -1.99 4.63
C VAL A 51 3.77 -1.94 3.12
N VAL A 52 2.93 -2.66 2.37
CA VAL A 52 2.98 -2.67 0.90
C VAL A 52 2.68 -1.27 0.34
N LEU A 53 1.66 -0.59 0.86
CA LEU A 53 1.35 0.79 0.48
C LEU A 53 2.49 1.74 0.85
N ALA A 54 3.08 1.61 2.05
CA ALA A 54 4.20 2.45 2.46
C ALA A 54 5.42 2.30 1.54
N GLU A 55 5.72 1.08 1.09
CA GLU A 55 6.78 0.83 0.10
C GLU A 55 6.47 1.50 -1.24
N LEU A 56 5.23 1.38 -1.74
CA LEU A 56 4.81 1.95 -3.02
C LEU A 56 4.75 3.49 -3.05
N LEU A 57 4.57 4.12 -1.88
CA LEU A 57 4.55 5.57 -1.72
C LEU A 57 5.94 6.18 -1.49
N ARG A 58 6.93 5.37 -1.11
CA ARG A 58 8.34 5.80 -0.90
C ARG A 58 9.24 5.56 -2.11
N ALA A 59 8.82 4.67 -3.02
CA ALA A 59 9.50 4.40 -4.28
C ALA A 59 9.31 5.55 -5.27
#